data_AF-A0A7X9KKY3-F1
#
_entry.id   AF-A0A7X9KKY3-F1
#
_cell.length_a   1.000
_cell.length_b   1.000
_cell.length_c   1.000
_cell.angle_alpha   90.00
_cell.angle_beta   90.00
_cell.angle_gamma   90.00
#
_symmetry.space_group_name_H-M   'P 1'
#
loop_
_entity.id
_entity.type
_entity.pdbx_description
1 polymer ?
#
loop_
_entity_poly.entity_id
_entity_poly.type
_entity_poly.pdbx_seq_one_letter_code
_entity_poly.pdbx_strand_id
1 'polypeptide(L)' 'ATEPTKWKVTTSQGAWWANCAWDSLAILAALHSNGRIESTWADTGEPAHLTVAEGELGHAEGYICFPLPANQWWDDIVFT' A
#
# COMPACT_ATOMS: atom_id res chain seq x y z
N ALA A 1 8.21 -18.29 -4.21
CA ALA A 1 7.26 -17.71 -5.17
C ALA A 1 6.66 -16.48 -4.51
N THR A 2 6.37 -15.41 -5.25
CA THR A 2 5.61 -14.27 -4.71
C THR A 2 4.18 -14.73 -4.45
N GLU A 3 3.74 -14.71 -3.20
CA GLU A 3 2.37 -15.05 -2.82
C GLU A 3 1.48 -13.79 -2.90
N PRO A 4 0.23 -13.90 -3.41
CA PRO A 4 -0.70 -12.78 -3.39
C PRO A 4 -0.99 -12.32 -1.96
N THR A 5 -0.84 -11.02 -1.71
CA THR A 5 -1.31 -10.37 -0.49
C THR A 5 -2.65 -9.68 -0.73
N LYS A 6 -3.21 -9.01 0.27
CA LYS A 6 -4.41 -8.18 0.06
C LYS A 6 -4.13 -6.83 -0.61
N TRP A 7 -2.86 -6.49 -0.90
CA TRP A 7 -2.48 -5.17 -1.42
C TRP A 7 -1.96 -5.30 -2.85
N LYS A 8 -2.86 -5.12 -3.82
CA LYS A 8 -2.49 -5.18 -5.24
C LYS A 8 -2.15 -3.78 -5.74
N VAL A 9 -0.96 -3.63 -6.31
CA VAL A 9 -0.51 -2.39 -6.96
C VAL A 9 -0.50 -2.62 -8.47
N THR A 10 -1.15 -1.74 -9.24
CA THR A 10 -1.17 -1.81 -10.71
C THR A 10 -0.71 -0.49 -11.30
N THR A 11 0.20 -0.55 -12.26
CA THR A 11 0.72 0.60 -13.04
C THR A 11 0.66 0.28 -14.54
N SER A 12 1.08 1.23 -15.37
CA SER A 12 1.32 0.98 -16.81
C SER A 12 2.45 -0.01 -17.09
N GLN A 13 3.34 -0.24 -16.13
CA GLN A 13 4.52 -1.10 -16.27
C GLN A 13 4.28 -2.54 -15.79
N GLY A 14 3.19 -2.79 -15.04
CA GLY A 14 2.90 -4.10 -14.48
C GLY A 14 2.08 -4.05 -13.21
N ALA A 15 1.98 -5.20 -12.54
CA ALA A 15 1.29 -5.34 -11.26
C ALA A 15 2.13 -6.13 -10.25
N TRP A 16 2.04 -5.74 -8.98
CA TRP A 16 2.78 -6.31 -7.87
C TRP A 16 1.88 -6.49 -6.65
N TRP A 17 2.30 -7.35 -5.73
CA TRP A 17 1.68 -7.52 -4.42
C TRP A 17 2.58 -6.86 -3.37
N ALA A 18 2.04 -5.93 -2.61
CA ALA A 18 2.73 -5.28 -1.50
C ALA A 18 2.44 -5.99 -0.18
N ASN A 19 3.34 -5.96 0.80
CA ASN A 19 3.08 -6.62 2.07
C ASN A 19 2.01 -5.88 2.89
N CYS A 20 2.04 -4.54 2.84
CA CYS A 20 1.19 -3.68 3.64
C CYS A 20 0.71 -2.43 2.89
N ALA A 21 -0.08 -1.60 3.57
CA ALA A 21 -0.59 -0.33 3.03
C ALA A 21 0.57 0.61 2.66
N TRP A 22 1.57 0.71 3.54
CA TRP A 22 2.74 1.56 3.32
C TRP A 22 3.56 1.12 2.10
N ASP A 23 3.89 -0.18 2.02
CA ASP A 23 4.63 -0.74 0.89
C ASP A 23 3.90 -0.53 -0.44
N SER A 24 2.56 -0.55 -0.43
CA SER A 24 1.77 -0.34 -1.65
C SER A 24 1.97 1.06 -2.25
N LEU A 25 2.12 2.07 -1.39
CA LEU A 25 2.48 3.44 -1.79
C LEU A 25 3.97 3.53 -2.17
N ALA A 26 4.83 2.87 -1.39
CA ALA A 26 6.28 2.87 -1.62
C ALA A 26 6.66 2.29 -2.99
N ILE A 27 5.95 1.24 -3.47
CA ILE A 27 6.15 0.69 -4.82
C ILE A 27 5.90 1.76 -5.89
N LEU A 28 4.79 2.51 -5.80
CA LEU A 28 4.48 3.57 -6.77
C LEU A 28 5.51 4.69 -6.75
N ALA A 29 5.95 5.07 -5.55
CA ALA A 29 7.00 6.07 -5.37
C ALA A 29 8.35 5.60 -5.96
N ALA A 30 8.77 4.37 -5.67
CA ALA A 30 10.03 3.80 -6.14
C ALA A 30 10.08 3.61 -7.66
N LEU A 31 8.94 3.29 -8.27
CA LEU A 31 8.81 3.16 -9.74
C LEU A 31 8.60 4.51 -10.44
N HIS A 32 8.47 5.61 -9.68
CA HIS A 32 8.12 6.94 -10.19
C HIS A 32 6.92 6.87 -11.15
N SER A 33 5.86 6.15 -10.75
CA SER A 33 4.76 5.80 -11.64
C SER A 33 3.40 6.08 -11.03
N ASN A 34 2.48 6.55 -11.87
CA ASN A 34 1.06 6.59 -11.54
C ASN A 34 0.53 5.16 -11.41
N GLY A 35 -0.46 4.97 -10.54
CA GLY A 35 -1.04 3.66 -10.37
C GLY A 35 -2.25 3.61 -9.46
N ARG A 36 -2.81 2.41 -9.37
CA ARG A 36 -3.96 2.08 -8.53
C ARG A 36 -3.55 1.03 -7.50
N ILE A 37 -4.05 1.20 -6.28
CA ILE A 37 -3.94 0.23 -5.20
C ILE A 37 -5.35 -0.32 -4.94
N GLU A 38 -5.46 -1.64 -4.85
CA GLU A 38 -6.69 -2.34 -4.48
C GLU A 38 -6.45 -3.17 -3.22
N SER A 39 -7.31 -2.97 -2.22
CA SER A 39 -7.27 -3.71 -0.96
C SER A 39 -8.64 -3.69 -0.26
N THR A 40 -8.65 -3.85 1.06
CA THR A 40 -9.83 -3.70 1.92
C THR A 40 -9.52 -2.83 3.13
N TRP A 41 -10.49 -2.00 3.53
CA TRP A 41 -10.42 -1.23 4.76
C TRP A 41 -10.39 -2.15 5.98
N ALA A 42 -9.54 -1.86 6.96
CA ALA A 42 -9.31 -2.75 8.08
C ALA A 42 -10.45 -2.73 9.12
N ASP A 43 -11.17 -1.62 9.22
CA ASP A 43 -12.26 -1.38 10.16
C ASP A 43 -13.61 -1.89 9.65
N THR A 44 -13.88 -1.71 8.35
CA THR A 44 -15.17 -2.09 7.74
C THR A 44 -15.10 -3.37 6.89
N GLY A 45 -13.92 -3.73 6.38
CA GLY A 45 -13.73 -4.80 5.41
C GLY A 45 -14.18 -4.45 3.98
N GLU A 46 -14.66 -3.22 3.74
CA GLU A 46 -15.11 -2.78 2.42
C GLU A 46 -13.92 -2.63 1.44
N PRO A 47 -14.16 -2.74 0.12
CA PRO A 47 -13.11 -2.53 -0.88
C PRO A 47 -12.48 -1.14 -0.76
N ALA A 48 -11.15 -1.12 -0.68
CA ALA A 48 -10.34 0.10 -0.74
C ALA A 48 -9.75 0.24 -2.14
N HIS A 49 -10.01 1.38 -2.79
CA HIS A 49 -9.46 1.72 -4.09
C HIS A 49 -8.78 3.08 -4.01
N LEU A 50 -7.45 3.08 -4.07
CA LEU A 50 -6.62 4.28 -4.01
C LEU A 50 -5.97 4.51 -5.37
N THR A 51 -5.76 5.76 -5.74
CA THR A 51 -5.06 6.14 -6.98
C THR A 51 -3.97 7.14 -6.63
N VAL A 52 -2.77 6.95 -7.18
CA VAL A 52 -1.69 7.95 -7.14
C VAL A 52 -1.48 8.45 -8.55
N ALA A 53 -1.52 9.77 -8.72
CA ALA A 53 -1.29 10.44 -9.98
C ALA A 53 -0.37 11.64 -9.76
N GLU A 54 0.68 11.75 -10.57
CA GLU A 54 1.65 12.85 -10.53
C GLU A 54 2.33 13.02 -9.15
N GLY A 55 2.53 11.90 -8.45
CA GLY A 55 3.14 11.88 -7.11
C GLY A 55 2.16 12.18 -5.97
N GLU A 56 0.91 12.51 -6.27
CA GLU A 56 -0.11 12.83 -5.29
C GLU A 56 -1.08 11.65 -5.12
N LEU A 57 -1.40 11.34 -3.86
CA LEU A 57 -2.51 10.44 -3.55
C LEU A 57 -3.81 11.17 -3.86
N GLY A 58 -4.71 10.53 -4.60
CA GLY A 58 -6.06 11.04 -4.82
C GLY A 58 -6.84 11.22 -3.51
N HIS A 59 -8.09 11.68 -3.60
CA HIS A 59 -8.93 11.86 -2.42
C HIS A 59 -9.22 10.52 -1.72
N ALA A 60 -8.45 10.26 -0.67
CA ALA A 60 -8.66 9.16 0.26
C ALA A 60 -8.61 9.72 1.68
N GLU A 61 -9.73 9.67 2.39
CA GLU A 61 -9.76 9.87 3.82
C GLU A 61 -9.43 8.52 4.48
N GLY A 62 -8.37 8.47 5.28
CA GLY A 62 -7.96 7.23 5.92
C GLY A 62 -6.63 7.36 6.66
N TYR A 63 -6.32 6.33 7.46
CA TYR A 63 -5.11 6.26 8.25
C TYR A 63 -4.37 4.96 7.96
N ILE A 64 -3.04 5.04 7.88
CA ILE A 64 -2.16 3.86 7.98
C ILE A 64 -1.72 3.76 9.43
N CYS A 65 -2.05 2.64 10.07
CA CYS A 65 -1.72 2.39 11.46
C CYS A 65 -0.43 1.57 11.55
N PHE A 66 0.62 2.16 12.12
CA PHE A 66 1.84 1.44 12.48
C PHE A 66 1.79 1.09 13.98
N PRO A 67 1.85 -0.19 14.36
CA PRO A 67 1.74 -0.60 15.76
C PRO A 67 2.97 -0.22 16.59
N LEU A 68 4.13 -0.08 15.94
CA LEU A 68 5.40 0.28 16.55
C LEU A 68 5.95 1.58 15.95
N PRO A 69 6.71 2.36 16.74
CA PRO A 69 7.49 3.48 16.22
C PRO A 69 8.49 3.03 15.15
N ALA A 70 8.81 3.92 14.20
CA ALA A 70 9.67 3.58 13.05
C ALA A 70 11.08 3.06 13.43
N ASN A 71 11.63 3.49 14.56
CA ASN A 71 12.92 3.00 15.05
C ASN A 71 12.86 1.59 15.66
N GLN A 72 11.67 1.01 15.81
CA GLN A 72 11.40 -0.33 16.35
C GLN A 72 10.77 -1.26 15.31
N TRP A 73 10.61 -0.83 14.06
CA TRP A 73 9.98 -1.68 13.04
C TRP A 73 10.68 -3.03 12.83
N TRP A 74 12.00 -3.11 13.09
CA TRP A 74 12.74 -4.36 13.00
C TRP A 74 12.45 -5.34 14.14
N ASP A 75 11.80 -4.88 15.22
CA ASP A 75 11.37 -5.74 16.32
C ASP A 75 10.13 -6.56 15.90
N ASP A 76 9.30 -6.03 14.98
CA ASP A 76 8.11 -6.72 14.47
C ASP A 76 7.65 -6.21 13.08
N ILE A 77 8.47 -6.49 12.05
CA ILE A 77 8.26 -5.96 10.69
C ILE A 77 7.05 -6.58 9.97
N VAL A 78 6.47 -7.65 10.51
CA VAL A 78 5.35 -8.36 9.87
C VAL A 78 4.01 -7.62 10.08
N PHE A 79 3.91 -6.74 11.09
CA PHE A 79 2.68 -5.99 11.41
C PHE A 79 2.68 -4.52 10.98
N THR A 80 3.59 -4.10 10.10
CA THR A 80 3.48 -2.79 9.40
C THR A 80 2.40 -2.77 8.34
#